data_AF-A0A4R3M402-F1
#
_entry.id   AF-A0A4R3M402-F1
#
_cell.length_a   1.000
_cell.length_b   1.000
_cell.length_c   1.000
_cell.angle_alpha   90.00
_cell.angle_beta   90.00
_cell.angle_gamma   90.00
#
_symmetry.space_group_name_H-M   'P 1'
#
loop_
_entity.id
_entity.type
_entity.pdbx_description
1 polymer ?
#
loop_
_entity_poly.entity_id
_entity_poly.type
_entity_poly.pdbx_seq_one_letter_code
_entity_poly.pdbx_strand_id
1 'polypeptide(L)'
;MTAAIGTTSGNGQNPASAAKSQPKTADYEAFLKLLVTQLKNQDPSKPMDSTQYLAQLASFSQVEQSVAANSKLDSLLTASALQNADAAIGRTVTSADGTVSGAVASVRITSDAPVAVLADGREVTLGDGVSLA
;
A
#
# COMPACT_ATOMS: atom_id res chain seq x y z
N MET A 1 38.93 -0.99 45.81
CA MET A 1 38.12 0.18 45.41
C MET A 1 37.19 -0.31 44.29
N THR A 2 36.00 -0.85 44.64
CA THR A 2 34.67 -0.20 44.46
C THR A 2 34.10 -0.55 43.06
N ALA A 3 32.91 -1.07 42.81
CA ALA A 3 31.78 -1.61 43.58
C ALA A 3 30.95 -2.51 42.63
N ALA A 4 30.16 -3.43 43.20
CA ALA A 4 29.04 -4.08 42.54
C ALA A 4 27.80 -3.15 42.55
N ILE A 5 26.98 -3.19 41.49
CA ILE A 5 25.53 -2.96 41.53
C ILE A 5 24.88 -3.63 40.32
N GLY A 6 23.93 -4.53 40.60
CA GLY A 6 22.93 -4.95 39.62
C GLY A 6 21.73 -4.02 39.64
N THR A 7 20.92 -4.04 38.59
CA THR A 7 19.48 -3.72 38.66
C THR A 7 18.76 -4.26 37.44
N THR A 8 17.77 -5.09 37.73
CA THR A 8 16.63 -5.53 36.93
C THR A 8 15.81 -4.35 36.42
N SER A 9 15.26 -4.44 35.20
CA SER A 9 13.93 -3.85 34.92
C SER A 9 13.30 -4.52 33.71
N GLY A 10 12.17 -5.19 33.93
CA GLY A 10 11.37 -5.79 32.88
C GLY A 10 10.67 -4.74 32.05
N ASN A 11 10.57 -4.99 30.75
CA ASN A 11 9.61 -4.33 29.89
C ASN A 11 8.78 -5.41 29.21
N GLY A 12 7.65 -5.73 29.85
CA GLY A 12 6.53 -6.34 29.15
C GLY A 12 6.11 -5.41 28.02
N GLN A 13 6.25 -5.89 26.79
CA GLN A 13 5.63 -5.29 25.62
C GLN A 13 4.56 -6.25 25.13
N ASN A 14 3.40 -6.06 25.76
CA ASN A 14 2.09 -6.37 25.24
C ASN A 14 2.02 -5.97 23.75
N PRO A 15 1.82 -6.89 22.79
CA PRO A 15 1.40 -6.48 21.47
C PRO A 15 -0.04 -5.98 21.63
N ALA A 16 -0.17 -4.67 21.85
CA ALA A 16 -1.43 -3.97 21.82
C ALA A 16 -2.15 -4.37 20.54
N SER A 17 -3.28 -5.03 20.75
CA SER A 17 -4.44 -5.11 19.89
C SER A 17 -4.18 -4.49 18.52
N ALA A 18 -3.94 -5.36 17.52
CA ALA A 18 -4.17 -5.00 16.14
C ALA A 18 -5.57 -4.39 16.09
N ALA A 19 -5.63 -3.05 16.07
CA ALA A 19 -6.82 -2.30 15.78
C ALA A 19 -7.16 -2.70 14.36
N LYS A 20 -7.95 -3.77 14.27
CA LYS A 20 -8.53 -4.26 13.05
C LYS A 20 -9.30 -3.07 12.52
N SER A 21 -8.74 -2.41 11.52
CA SER A 21 -9.36 -1.33 10.79
C SER A 21 -10.74 -1.83 10.41
N GLN A 22 -11.74 -1.50 11.23
CA GLN A 22 -13.11 -1.81 10.89
C GLN A 22 -13.37 -1.06 9.59
N PRO A 23 -13.95 -1.71 8.59
CA PRO A 23 -14.18 -1.05 7.32
C PRO A 23 -15.11 0.13 7.61
N LYS A 24 -14.61 1.36 7.38
CA LYS A 24 -15.38 2.60 7.57
C LYS A 24 -16.65 2.68 6.70
N THR A 25 -16.87 1.69 5.84
CA THR A 25 -18.13 1.46 5.14
C THR A 25 -19.28 1.13 6.11
N ALA A 26 -18.99 0.51 7.27
CA ALA A 26 -19.98 0.25 8.31
C ALA A 26 -20.51 1.54 8.98
N ASP A 27 -19.67 2.57 9.07
CA ASP A 27 -20.04 3.90 9.58
C ASP A 27 -21.00 4.64 8.63
N TYR A 28 -20.80 4.48 7.30
CA TYR A 28 -21.68 5.07 6.29
C TYR A 28 -23.10 4.50 6.33
N GLU A 29 -23.25 3.17 6.44
CA GLU A 29 -24.58 2.55 6.52
C GLU A 29 -25.29 2.84 7.85
N ALA A 30 -24.55 2.86 8.96
CA ALA A 30 -25.08 3.26 10.27
C ALA A 30 -25.56 4.72 10.25
N PHE A 31 -24.82 5.59 9.57
CA PHE A 31 -25.16 7.01 9.41
C PHE A 31 -26.34 7.24 8.46
N LEU A 32 -26.43 6.52 7.34
CA LEU A 32 -27.61 6.56 6.45
C LEU A 32 -28.88 6.09 7.17
N LYS A 33 -28.79 5.06 8.02
CA LYS A 33 -29.89 4.65 8.90
C LYS A 33 -30.30 5.75 9.86
N LEU A 34 -29.34 6.46 10.44
CA LEU A 34 -29.61 7.58 11.32
C LEU A 34 -30.24 8.76 10.58
N LEU A 35 -29.77 9.06 9.36
CA LEU A 35 -30.32 10.10 8.46
C LEU A 35 -31.78 9.79 8.09
N VAL A 36 -32.08 8.56 7.67
CA VAL A 36 -33.46 8.12 7.36
C VAL A 36 -34.35 8.19 8.61
N THR A 37 -33.80 7.87 9.78
CA THR A 37 -34.51 7.95 11.06
C THR A 37 -34.82 9.40 11.46
N GLN A 38 -33.91 10.35 11.18
CA GLN A 38 -34.14 11.77 11.37
C GLN A 38 -35.16 12.31 10.35
N LEU A 39 -35.07 11.92 9.08
CA LEU A 39 -36.00 12.34 8.01
C LEU A 39 -37.44 11.87 8.29
N LYS A 40 -37.62 10.71 8.94
CA LYS A 40 -38.92 10.20 9.39
C LYS A 40 -39.51 10.94 10.61
N ASN A 41 -38.70 11.70 11.35
CA ASN A 41 -39.09 12.35 12.62
C ASN A 41 -38.91 13.88 12.64
N GLN A 42 -38.52 14.51 11.53
CA GLN A 42 -38.34 15.97 11.45
C GLN A 42 -39.67 16.67 11.22
N ASP A 43 -39.97 17.63 12.10
CA ASP A 43 -41.03 18.62 11.92
C ASP A 43 -40.70 19.51 10.70
N PRO A 44 -41.62 19.72 9.74
CA PRO A 44 -41.37 20.35 8.44
C PRO A 44 -40.89 21.82 8.48
N SER A 45 -40.80 22.43 9.66
CA SER A 45 -40.52 23.87 9.84
C SER A 45 -39.05 24.27 9.93
N LYS A 46 -38.08 23.32 10.04
CA LYS A 46 -36.63 23.64 10.08
C LYS A 46 -35.74 22.65 9.30
N PRO A 47 -35.62 22.80 7.98
CA PRO A 47 -34.89 21.86 7.15
C PRO A 47 -33.44 22.30 6.92
N MET A 48 -32.57 22.45 7.94
CA MET A 48 -31.13 22.71 7.64
C MET A 48 -30.17 22.18 8.72
N ASP A 49 -29.27 21.29 8.28
CA ASP A 49 -27.79 21.31 8.42
C ASP A 49 -27.16 19.93 8.10
N SER A 50 -27.96 18.84 8.19
CA SER A 50 -27.47 17.47 8.04
C SER A 50 -26.96 17.13 6.63
N THR A 51 -27.39 17.86 5.60
CA THR A 51 -27.05 17.61 4.19
C THR A 51 -25.63 18.06 3.83
N GLN A 52 -25.11 19.12 4.46
CA GLN A 52 -23.76 19.63 4.16
C GLN A 52 -22.68 18.70 4.72
N TYR A 53 -22.90 18.16 5.93
CA TYR A 53 -22.02 17.15 6.51
C TYR A 53 -22.05 15.83 5.72
N LEU A 54 -23.22 15.45 5.20
CA LEU A 54 -23.38 14.31 4.30
C LEU A 54 -22.59 14.49 3.00
N ALA A 55 -22.67 15.68 2.39
CA ALA A 55 -21.92 15.98 1.18
C ALA A 55 -20.40 15.89 1.42
N GLN A 56 -19.92 16.36 2.57
CA GLN A 56 -18.51 16.25 2.94
C GLN A 56 -18.09 14.80 3.20
N LEU A 57 -18.93 14.00 3.89
CA LEU A 57 -18.64 12.60 4.20
C LEU A 57 -18.69 11.70 2.96
N ALA A 58 -19.65 11.94 2.05
CA ALA A 58 -19.70 11.28 0.75
C ALA A 58 -18.45 11.61 -0.08
N SER A 59 -18.01 12.87 -0.06
CA SER A 59 -16.78 13.31 -0.74
C SER A 59 -15.55 12.59 -0.17
N PHE A 60 -15.41 12.51 1.16
CA PHE A 60 -14.33 11.74 1.79
C PHE A 60 -14.39 10.25 1.46
N SER A 61 -15.59 9.65 1.46
CA SER A 61 -15.76 8.23 1.14
C SER A 61 -15.36 7.92 -0.32
N GLN A 62 -15.64 8.85 -1.24
CA GLN A 62 -15.23 8.73 -2.64
C GLN A 62 -13.70 8.82 -2.79
N VAL A 63 -13.04 9.70 -2.02
CA VAL A 63 -11.58 9.81 -2.00
C VAL A 63 -10.95 8.54 -1.43
N GLU A 64 -11.46 8.03 -0.31
CA GLU A 64 -10.99 6.78 0.31
C GLU A 64 -11.14 5.59 -0.64
N GLN A 65 -12.28 5.48 -1.34
CA GLN A 65 -12.47 4.45 -2.36
C GLN A 65 -11.47 4.59 -3.50
N SER A 66 -11.17 5.81 -3.94
CA SER A 66 -10.17 6.07 -4.98
C SER A 66 -8.77 5.68 -4.51
N VAL A 67 -8.40 5.99 -3.26
CA VAL A 67 -7.13 5.57 -2.64
C VAL A 67 -7.05 4.03 -2.55
N ALA A 68 -8.13 3.37 -2.12
CA ALA A 68 -8.19 1.91 -2.06
C ALA A 68 -8.08 1.26 -3.44
N ALA A 69 -8.72 1.84 -4.46
CA ALA A 69 -8.61 1.39 -5.84
C ALA A 69 -7.17 1.52 -6.36
N ASN A 70 -6.52 2.67 -6.15
CA ASN A 70 -5.12 2.89 -6.52
C ASN A 70 -4.19 1.89 -5.83
N SER A 71 -4.34 1.67 -4.52
CA SER A 71 -3.53 0.67 -3.80
C SER A 71 -3.71 -0.76 -4.35
N LYS A 72 -4.92 -1.09 -4.81
CA LYS A 72 -5.18 -2.38 -5.46
C LYS A 72 -4.55 -2.45 -6.86
N LEU A 73 -4.57 -1.37 -7.62
CA LEU A 73 -3.87 -1.27 -8.90
C LEU A 73 -2.35 -1.43 -8.72
N ASP A 74 -1.76 -0.78 -7.71
CA ASP A 74 -0.33 -0.91 -7.39
C ASP A 74 0.03 -2.37 -7.05
N SER A 75 -0.85 -3.05 -6.30
CA SER A 75 -0.68 -4.48 -5.97
C SER A 75 -0.74 -5.36 -7.22
N LEU A 76 -1.65 -5.07 -8.16
CA LEU A 76 -1.74 -5.78 -9.44
C LEU A 76 -0.53 -5.52 -10.33
N LEU A 77 -0.06 -4.28 -10.39
CA LEU A 77 1.14 -3.92 -11.13
C LEU A 77 2.36 -4.64 -10.56
N THR A 78 2.50 -4.70 -9.24
CA THR A 78 3.57 -5.45 -8.56
C THR A 78 3.50 -6.93 -8.88
N ALA A 79 2.30 -7.53 -8.84
CA ALA A 79 2.11 -8.94 -9.18
C ALA A 79 2.46 -9.24 -10.65
N SER A 80 2.05 -8.37 -11.58
CA SER A 80 2.41 -8.47 -13.00
C SER A 80 3.91 -8.31 -13.22
N ALA A 81 4.55 -7.36 -12.54
CA ALA A 81 5.99 -7.16 -12.61
C ALA A 81 6.76 -8.38 -12.08
N LEU A 82 6.28 -9.01 -11.00
CA LEU A 82 6.84 -10.28 -10.49
C LEU A 82 6.71 -11.43 -11.48
N GLN A 83 5.58 -11.55 -12.18
CA GLN A 83 5.40 -12.57 -13.23
C GLN A 83 6.37 -12.37 -14.39
N ASN A 84 6.57 -11.12 -14.84
CA ASN A 84 7.54 -10.81 -15.89
C ASN A 84 8.99 -10.99 -15.41
N ALA A 85 9.25 -10.68 -14.15
CA ALA A 85 10.54 -10.90 -13.51
C ALA A 85 10.92 -12.39 -13.45
N ASP A 86 9.98 -13.27 -13.11
CA ASP A 86 10.21 -14.73 -13.10
C ASP A 86 10.61 -15.24 -14.49
N ALA A 87 9.98 -14.72 -15.54
CA ALA A 87 10.34 -15.02 -16.93
C ALA A 87 11.71 -14.44 -17.36
N ALA A 88 12.20 -13.40 -16.67
CA ALA A 88 13.50 -12.78 -16.93
C ALA A 88 14.66 -13.47 -16.20
N ILE A 89 14.39 -14.18 -15.09
CA ILE A 89 15.41 -14.96 -14.36
C ILE A 89 15.99 -16.03 -15.29
N GLY A 90 17.32 -16.12 -15.34
CA GLY A 90 18.04 -17.04 -16.22
C GLY A 90 18.21 -16.54 -17.67
N ARG A 91 17.56 -15.44 -18.07
CA ARG A 91 17.82 -14.78 -19.36
C ARG A 91 19.03 -13.85 -19.26
N THR A 92 19.61 -13.52 -20.40
CA THR A 92 20.73 -12.57 -20.45
C THR A 92 20.17 -11.16 -20.60
N VAL A 93 20.44 -10.30 -19.62
CA VAL A 93 20.10 -8.88 -19.68
C VAL A 93 21.34 -8.09 -20.08
N THR A 94 21.18 -7.15 -21.00
CA THR A 94 22.22 -6.18 -21.37
C THR A 94 21.72 -4.77 -21.08
N SER A 95 22.50 -4.02 -20.29
CA SER A 95 22.23 -2.62 -19.96
C SER A 95 22.19 -1.74 -21.21
N ALA A 96 21.47 -0.62 -21.16
CA ALA A 96 21.31 0.32 -22.27
C ALA A 96 22.65 0.82 -22.85
N ASP A 97 23.68 0.94 -22.00
CA ASP A 97 25.02 1.38 -22.40
C ASP A 97 25.90 0.23 -22.92
N GLY A 98 25.38 -0.99 -23.03
CA GLY A 98 26.10 -2.20 -23.47
C GLY A 98 27.25 -2.65 -22.56
N THR A 99 27.50 -1.95 -21.45
CA THR A 99 28.69 -2.15 -20.59
C THR A 99 28.51 -3.30 -19.59
N VAL A 100 27.26 -3.64 -19.26
CA VAL A 100 26.91 -4.71 -18.33
C VAL A 100 26.00 -5.70 -19.04
N SER A 101 26.45 -6.95 -19.16
CA SER A 101 25.69 -8.05 -19.76
C SER A 101 25.93 -9.33 -18.98
N GLY A 102 24.86 -10.10 -18.75
CA GLY A 102 24.96 -11.40 -18.10
C GLY A 102 23.60 -11.97 -17.67
N ALA A 103 23.63 -13.19 -17.15
CA ALA A 103 22.44 -13.90 -16.73
C ALA A 103 21.84 -13.31 -15.46
N VAL A 104 20.53 -13.09 -15.45
CA VAL A 104 19.79 -12.60 -14.28
C VAL A 104 19.68 -13.69 -13.22
N ALA A 105 20.20 -13.43 -12.03
CA ALA A 105 20.10 -14.33 -10.88
C ALA A 105 18.87 -14.04 -10.01
N SER A 106 18.49 -12.76 -9.88
CA SER A 106 17.25 -12.37 -9.20
C SER A 106 16.75 -11.02 -9.70
N VAL A 107 15.46 -10.74 -9.50
CA VAL A 107 14.87 -9.44 -9.83
C VAL A 107 14.19 -8.87 -8.59
N ARG A 108 14.45 -7.61 -8.30
CA ARG A 108 13.86 -6.85 -7.20
C ARG A 108 12.90 -5.82 -7.77
N ILE A 109 11.63 -5.91 -7.40
CA ILE A 109 10.65 -4.85 -7.70
C ILE A 109 10.79 -3.77 -6.62
N THR A 110 11.18 -2.57 -7.04
CA THR A 110 11.14 -1.37 -6.19
C THR A 110 10.00 -0.47 -6.63
N SER A 111 9.68 0.56 -5.84
CA SER A 111 8.63 1.53 -6.15
C SER A 111 8.94 2.45 -7.35
N ASP A 112 10.17 2.42 -7.87
CA ASP A 112 10.60 3.26 -8.99
C ASP A 112 10.74 2.41 -10.27
N ALA A 113 11.63 1.41 -10.24
CA ALA A 113 11.82 0.47 -11.34
C ALA A 113 12.19 -0.94 -10.87
N PRO A 114 11.87 -1.99 -11.66
CA PRO A 114 12.43 -3.31 -11.46
C PRO A 114 13.95 -3.31 -11.65
N VAL A 115 14.69 -3.99 -10.77
CA VAL A 115 16.16 -4.11 -10.84
C VAL A 115 16.54 -5.58 -10.97
N ALA A 116 17.31 -5.94 -11.99
CA ALA A 116 17.89 -7.26 -12.18
C ALA A 116 19.25 -7.29 -11.49
N VAL A 117 19.47 -8.30 -10.66
CA VAL A 117 20.77 -8.65 -10.11
C VAL A 117 21.32 -9.78 -10.97
N LEU A 118 22.45 -9.53 -11.61
CA LEU A 118 23.15 -10.49 -12.45
C LEU A 118 23.94 -11.51 -11.61
N ALA A 119 24.29 -12.64 -12.19
CA ALA A 119 25.03 -13.72 -11.53
C ALA A 119 26.43 -13.29 -11.03
N ASP A 120 26.97 -12.21 -11.56
CA ASP A 120 28.24 -11.59 -11.14
C ASP A 120 28.06 -10.52 -10.04
N GLY A 121 26.84 -10.35 -9.54
CA GLY A 121 26.50 -9.39 -8.48
C GLY A 121 26.28 -7.95 -8.97
N ARG A 122 26.35 -7.69 -10.28
CA ARG A 122 26.04 -6.37 -10.84
C ARG A 122 24.52 -6.16 -10.89
N GLU A 123 24.09 -4.91 -10.75
CA GLU A 123 22.68 -4.54 -10.81
C GLU A 123 22.39 -3.75 -12.10
N VAL A 124 21.27 -4.07 -12.76
CA VAL A 124 20.77 -3.36 -13.94
C VAL A 124 19.30 -3.03 -13.73
N THR A 125 18.95 -1.74 -13.78
CA THR A 125 17.57 -1.29 -13.78
C THR A 125 16.89 -1.71 -15.08
N LEU A 126 15.84 -2.53 -15.02
CA LEU A 126 15.04 -2.87 -16.19
C LEU A 126 14.14 -1.67 -16.49
N GLY A 127 14.54 -0.89 -17.50
CA GLY A 127 13.84 0.30 -17.96
C GLY A 127 14.05 0.49 -19.46
N ASP A 128 13.85 1.73 -19.91
CA ASP A 128 14.04 2.07 -21.32
C ASP A 128 15.49 1.81 -21.77
N GLY A 129 15.65 1.22 -22.96
CA GLY A 129 16.95 0.85 -23.53
C GLY A 129 17.56 -0.50 -23.08
N VAL A 130 16.96 -1.23 -22.14
CA VAL A 130 17.48 -2.56 -21.72
C VAL A 130 16.95 -3.67 -22.63
N SER A 131 17.83 -4.59 -23.05
CA SER A 131 17.46 -5.75 -23.88
C SER A 131 17.59 -7.07 -23.12
N LEU A 132 16.61 -7.96 -23.33
CA LEU A 132 16.62 -9.35 -22.85
C LEU A 132 16.82 -10.27 -24.06
N ALA A 133 17.86 -11.11 -24.01
CA ALA A 133 18.10 -12.21 -24.95
C ALA A 133 17.85 -13.54 -24.24
#